data_AF-A0A2A4MPJ4-F1
#
_entry.id   AF-A0A2A4MPJ4-F1
#
_cell.length_a   1.000
_cell.length_b   1.000
_cell.length_c   1.000
_cell.angle_alpha   90.00
_cell.angle_beta   90.00
_cell.angle_gamma   90.00
#
_symmetry.space_group_name_H-M   'P 1'
#
loop_
_entity.id
_entity.type
_entity.pdbx_description
1 polymer ?
#
loop_
_entity_poly.entity_id
_entity_poly.type
_entity_poly.pdbx_seq_one_letter_code
_entity_poly.pdbx_strand_id
1 'polypeptide(L)'
;MKIPNPRKCVLKLLLTSFFALGLSNQIWAESVSSTPYYANSELRIPRIDIEGFGSLDLSLALHDLDNLTFSLSSAVDASSDAMPSASFDLVTLVLTIPEIKVDANYYSLSMQLIPGDLFQLTLAEDIAVPGLVAYQSLCVTCHGNDGLGGTSNQSLFDCSQCANINMLSEYIAANMPLAGSANCVDECAVDTANYIINEINIGNNSIPTQDP
;
A
#
# COMPACT_ATOMS: atom_id res chain seq x y z
N MET A 1 4.38 25.75 65.43
CA MET A 1 4.95 26.92 64.72
C MET A 1 6.18 27.40 65.48
N LYS A 2 7.38 27.05 65.00
CA LYS A 2 8.65 27.69 65.37
C LYS A 2 9.69 27.30 64.33
N ILE A 3 10.03 28.27 63.49
CA ILE A 3 11.14 28.23 62.54
C ILE A 3 12.38 28.73 63.28
N PRO A 4 13.54 28.09 63.06
CA PRO A 4 14.79 28.85 62.99
C PRO A 4 15.42 28.71 61.59
N ASN A 5 15.75 29.88 61.06
CA ASN A 5 16.41 30.18 59.80
C ASN A 5 17.87 30.61 60.13
N PRO A 6 18.61 31.27 59.23
CA PRO A 6 19.43 30.82 58.08
C PRO A 6 20.94 31.02 58.34
N ARG A 7 21.77 30.82 57.29
CA ARG A 7 23.16 31.29 57.08
C ARG A 7 24.21 30.36 57.67
N LYS A 8 25.27 29.91 56.99
CA LYS A 8 26.04 30.21 55.77
C LYS A 8 26.95 28.95 55.64
N CYS A 9 27.42 28.45 54.50
CA CYS A 9 28.48 29.03 53.68
C CYS A 9 29.07 27.89 52.82
N VAL A 10 29.54 28.23 51.61
CA VAL A 10 30.64 27.59 50.86
C VAL A 10 30.25 26.30 50.09
N LEU A 11 29.92 26.37 48.79
CA LEU A 11 30.81 26.53 47.63
C LEU A 11 31.78 25.34 47.43
N LYS A 12 31.41 24.42 46.52
CA LYS A 12 32.29 23.65 45.61
C LYS A 12 31.37 22.82 44.71
N LEU A 13 31.10 23.27 43.48
CA LEU A 13 31.87 22.96 42.28
C LEU A 13 31.92 21.45 42.02
N LEU A 14 30.98 20.95 41.21
CA LEU A 14 31.27 19.94 40.19
C LEU A 14 30.20 20.01 39.10
N LEU A 15 30.66 20.58 38.00
CA LEU A 15 30.08 20.58 36.68
C LEU A 15 30.03 19.13 36.19
N THR A 16 28.84 18.56 36.00
CA THR A 16 28.66 17.38 35.14
C THR A 16 27.59 17.72 34.12
N SER A 17 28.06 18.16 32.95
CA SER A 17 27.33 18.16 31.69
C SER A 17 26.71 16.79 31.46
N PHE A 18 25.40 16.69 31.60
CA PHE A 18 24.65 15.64 30.92
C PHE A 18 24.41 16.11 29.49
N PHE A 19 25.23 15.58 28.58
CA PHE A 19 25.01 15.58 27.15
C PHE A 19 23.68 14.84 26.91
N ALA A 20 22.59 15.57 26.74
CA ALA A 20 21.36 15.01 26.21
C ALA A 20 21.62 14.73 24.72
N LEU A 21 22.05 13.50 24.43
CA LEU A 21 22.03 12.94 23.08
C LEU A 21 20.59 13.03 22.59
N GLY A 22 20.38 13.85 21.55
CA GLY A 22 19.12 13.93 20.84
C GLY A 22 18.79 12.57 20.26
N LEU A 23 17.78 11.91 20.82
CA LEU A 23 17.06 10.87 20.12
C LEU A 23 16.19 11.60 19.09
N SER A 24 16.74 11.76 17.89
CA SER A 24 15.91 12.02 16.72
C SER A 24 14.98 10.82 16.54
N ASN A 25 13.71 10.98 16.91
CA ASN A 25 12.65 10.09 16.42
C ASN A 25 12.62 10.28 14.91
N GLN A 26 13.31 9.39 14.20
CA GLN A 26 13.10 9.22 12.77
C GLN A 26 11.66 8.74 12.64
N ILE A 27 10.77 9.65 12.25
CA ILE A 27 9.43 9.28 11.78
C ILE A 27 9.67 8.80 10.36
N TRP A 28 9.67 7.48 10.17
CA TRP A 28 9.83 6.88 8.85
C TRP A 28 8.54 7.12 8.08
N ALA A 29 8.64 7.71 6.90
CA ALA A 29 7.53 7.80 5.98
C ALA A 29 7.32 6.39 5.41
N GLU A 30 6.33 5.67 5.93
CA GLU A 30 5.85 4.45 5.29
C GLU A 30 5.14 4.87 3.99
N SER A 31 5.47 4.25 2.86
CA SER A 31 4.64 4.39 1.66
C SER A 31 3.28 3.81 2.00
N VAL A 32 2.28 4.67 2.09
CA VAL A 32 0.91 4.22 2.31
C VAL A 32 0.46 3.50 1.04
N SER A 33 0.24 2.19 1.13
CA SER A 33 -0.38 1.44 0.05
C SER A 33 -1.72 2.09 -0.29
N SER A 34 -1.99 2.33 -1.57
CA SER A 34 -3.26 2.89 -2.02
C SER A 34 -4.26 1.79 -2.43
N THR A 35 -3.76 0.58 -2.69
CA THR A 35 -4.56 -0.54 -3.18
C THR A 35 -5.37 -1.17 -2.04
N PRO A 36 -6.68 -1.40 -2.21
CA PRO A 36 -7.49 -2.13 -1.25
C PRO A 36 -6.97 -3.57 -1.08
N TYR A 37 -7.04 -4.08 0.15
CA TYR A 37 -6.54 -5.42 0.47
C TYR A 37 -7.35 -6.06 1.59
N TYR A 38 -7.32 -7.39 1.63
CA TYR A 38 -7.93 -8.15 2.73
C TYR A 38 -6.84 -8.63 3.68
N ALA A 39 -6.92 -8.22 4.95
CA ALA A 39 -5.99 -8.64 6.00
C ALA A 39 -6.69 -8.69 7.35
N ASN A 40 -6.28 -9.63 8.21
CA ASN A 40 -6.81 -9.77 9.58
C ASN A 40 -8.34 -9.90 9.64
N SER A 41 -8.96 -10.52 8.64
CA SER A 41 -10.41 -10.64 8.46
C SER A 41 -11.15 -9.32 8.18
N GLU A 42 -10.41 -8.26 7.83
CA GLU A 42 -10.93 -6.97 7.43
C GLU A 42 -10.54 -6.64 6.00
N LEU A 43 -11.50 -6.09 5.27
CA LEU A 43 -11.26 -5.40 4.01
C LEU A 43 -10.81 -3.97 4.32
N ARG A 44 -9.60 -3.63 3.90
CA ARG A 44 -8.98 -2.31 4.09
C ARG A 44 -9.02 -1.54 2.79
N ILE A 45 -9.49 -0.29 2.86
CA ILE A 45 -9.57 0.63 1.73
C ILE A 45 -8.82 1.90 2.15
N PRO A 46 -7.53 2.03 1.79
CA PRO A 46 -6.65 3.07 2.33
C PRO A 46 -7.13 4.50 2.04
N ARG A 47 -7.82 4.70 0.91
CA ARG A 47 -8.43 5.99 0.58
C ARG A 47 -9.67 5.86 -0.29
N ILE A 48 -10.75 6.44 0.20
CA ILE A 48 -11.95 6.78 -0.55
C ILE A 48 -12.23 8.26 -0.39
N ASP A 49 -12.58 8.93 -1.50
CA ASP A 49 -13.02 10.32 -1.45
C ASP A 49 -14.55 10.34 -1.48
N ILE A 50 -15.17 10.88 -0.43
CA ILE A 50 -16.62 11.00 -0.29
C ILE A 50 -17.00 12.47 -0.32
N GLU A 51 -17.88 12.83 -1.27
CA GLU A 51 -18.37 14.20 -1.41
C GLU A 51 -19.01 14.69 -0.10
N GLY A 52 -18.54 15.83 0.42
CA GLY A 52 -19.03 16.43 1.67
C GLY A 52 -18.46 15.81 2.96
N PHE A 53 -17.74 14.70 2.89
CA PHE A 53 -17.13 14.03 4.06
C PHE A 53 -15.60 13.99 4.01
N GLY A 54 -14.99 14.23 2.85
CA GLY A 54 -13.52 14.26 2.68
C GLY A 54 -12.96 12.89 2.30
N SER A 55 -11.67 12.71 2.54
CA SER A 55 -10.93 11.48 2.23
C SER A 55 -10.83 10.58 3.46
N LEU A 56 -11.24 9.31 3.34
CA LEU A 56 -11.29 8.37 4.47
C LEU A 56 -10.49 7.08 4.20
N ASP A 57 -9.79 6.58 5.22
CA ASP A 57 -9.30 5.19 5.31
C ASP A 57 -10.39 4.35 6.00
N LEU A 58 -10.88 3.34 5.29
CA LEU A 58 -11.95 2.47 5.76
C LEU A 58 -11.43 1.08 6.10
N SER A 59 -11.99 0.52 7.17
CA SER A 59 -11.89 -0.90 7.51
C SER A 59 -13.28 -1.50 7.60
N LEU A 60 -13.52 -2.58 6.88
CA LEU A 60 -14.78 -3.33 6.89
C LEU A 60 -14.52 -4.74 7.42
N ALA A 61 -15.07 -5.06 8.59
CA ALA A 61 -14.96 -6.38 9.18
C ALA A 61 -16.04 -7.32 8.62
N LEU A 62 -15.66 -8.55 8.25
CA LEU A 62 -16.63 -9.56 7.83
C LEU A 62 -17.61 -9.86 8.98
N HIS A 63 -18.89 -9.64 8.74
CA HIS A 63 -19.96 -9.83 9.73
C HIS A 63 -20.64 -11.20 9.56
N ASP A 64 -20.99 -11.55 8.32
CA ASP A 64 -21.64 -12.82 7.98
C ASP A 64 -21.08 -13.34 6.65
N LEU A 65 -20.47 -14.53 6.70
CA LEU A 65 -19.84 -15.17 5.56
C LEU A 65 -20.87 -15.72 4.56
N ASP A 66 -22.00 -16.25 5.04
CA ASP A 66 -23.00 -16.88 4.18
C ASP A 66 -23.74 -15.83 3.34
N ASN A 67 -23.90 -14.63 3.89
CA ASN A 67 -24.55 -13.50 3.23
C ASN A 67 -23.55 -12.47 2.65
N LEU A 68 -22.25 -12.70 2.84
CA LEU A 68 -21.16 -11.80 2.47
C LEU A 68 -21.42 -10.35 2.89
N THR A 69 -21.78 -10.18 4.16
CA THR A 69 -22.01 -8.85 4.76
C THR A 69 -20.84 -8.44 5.62
N PHE A 70 -20.57 -7.14 5.64
CA PHE A 70 -19.45 -6.52 6.32
C PHE A 70 -19.95 -5.34 7.15
N SER A 71 -19.42 -5.17 8.35
CA SER A 71 -19.67 -4.01 9.20
C SER A 71 -18.52 -3.02 9.10
N LEU A 72 -18.80 -1.72 9.09
CA LEU A 72 -17.77 -0.70 9.21
C LEU A 72 -17.08 -0.80 10.58
N SER A 73 -15.80 -1.18 10.62
CA SER A 73 -15.01 -1.25 11.85
C SER A 73 -14.25 0.04 12.13
N SER A 74 -13.78 0.74 11.09
CA SER A 74 -13.20 2.08 11.22
C SER A 74 -13.42 2.96 10.00
N ALA A 75 -13.56 4.26 10.22
CA ALA A 75 -13.47 5.30 9.21
C ALA A 75 -12.69 6.48 9.80
N VAL A 76 -11.47 6.71 9.32
CA VAL A 76 -10.59 7.78 9.79
C VAL A 76 -10.10 8.60 8.61
N ASP A 77 -9.55 9.79 8.86
CA ASP A 77 -8.99 10.62 7.79
C ASP A 77 -7.90 9.85 7.03
N ALA A 78 -8.01 9.81 5.70
CA ALA A 78 -7.01 9.16 4.85
C ALA A 78 -5.71 9.97 4.81
N SER A 79 -4.59 9.29 4.58
CA SER A 79 -3.34 9.95 4.23
C SER A 79 -3.50 10.73 2.93
N SER A 80 -2.93 11.94 2.87
CA SER A 80 -2.85 12.73 1.64
C SER A 80 -2.04 12.07 0.54
N ASP A 81 -1.14 11.15 0.92
CA ASP A 81 -0.20 10.49 0.02
C ASP A 81 -0.80 9.23 -0.64
N ALA A 82 -1.89 8.71 -0.08
CA ALA A 82 -2.63 7.61 -0.70
C ALA A 82 -3.46 8.15 -1.88
N MET A 83 -3.54 7.39 -2.97
CA MET A 83 -4.45 7.68 -4.09
C MET A 83 -5.83 7.06 -3.83
N PRO A 84 -6.94 7.71 -4.21
CA PRO A 84 -8.27 7.13 -4.08
C PRO A 84 -8.39 5.83 -4.90
N SER A 85 -8.88 4.76 -4.28
CA SER A 85 -8.99 3.43 -4.88
C SER A 85 -10.37 2.78 -4.75
N ALA A 86 -11.33 3.53 -4.23
CA ALA A 86 -12.74 3.16 -4.18
C ALA A 86 -13.62 4.41 -4.27
N SER A 87 -14.91 4.23 -4.53
CA SER A 87 -15.90 5.30 -4.54
C SER A 87 -17.17 4.89 -3.83
N PHE A 88 -17.84 5.85 -3.17
CA PHE A 88 -19.10 5.62 -2.46
C PHE A 88 -20.11 6.66 -2.92
N ASP A 89 -21.19 6.18 -3.52
CA ASP A 89 -22.28 7.01 -3.99
C ASP A 89 -23.30 7.21 -2.86
N LEU A 90 -23.47 8.45 -2.41
CA LEU A 90 -24.39 8.81 -1.32
C LEU A 90 -25.88 8.71 -1.71
N VAL A 91 -26.20 8.60 -2.99
CA VAL A 91 -27.57 8.48 -3.49
C VAL A 91 -27.97 7.02 -3.60
N THR A 92 -27.11 6.19 -4.23
CA THR A 92 -27.37 4.76 -4.40
C THR A 92 -26.93 3.92 -3.20
N LEU A 93 -26.10 4.49 -2.32
CA LEU A 93 -25.46 3.85 -1.18
C LEU A 93 -24.62 2.63 -1.58
N VAL A 94 -23.98 2.71 -2.75
CA VAL A 94 -23.10 1.67 -3.29
C VAL A 94 -21.64 2.08 -3.11
N LEU A 95 -20.87 1.20 -2.50
CA LEU A 95 -19.41 1.22 -2.46
C LEU A 95 -18.87 0.41 -3.63
N THR A 96 -18.09 1.04 -4.51
CA THR A 96 -17.44 0.40 -5.65
C THR A 96 -15.94 0.34 -5.39
N ILE A 97 -15.36 -0.86 -5.50
CA ILE A 97 -13.94 -1.10 -5.41
C ILE A 97 -13.50 -1.64 -6.77
N PRO A 98 -12.91 -0.79 -7.64
CA PRO A 98 -12.59 -1.17 -9.01
C PRO A 98 -11.60 -2.33 -9.07
N GLU A 99 -10.66 -2.37 -8.13
CA GLU A 99 -9.64 -3.40 -8.06
C GLU A 99 -9.32 -3.74 -6.59
N ILE A 100 -9.32 -5.04 -6.30
CA ILE A 100 -8.77 -5.61 -5.09
C ILE A 100 -8.09 -6.93 -5.41
N LYS A 101 -6.93 -7.14 -4.80
CA LYS A 101 -6.24 -8.43 -4.85
C LYS A 101 -6.71 -9.32 -3.70
N VAL A 102 -7.21 -10.50 -4.05
CA VAL A 102 -7.54 -11.57 -3.09
C VAL A 102 -6.79 -12.82 -3.53
N ASP A 103 -5.84 -13.27 -2.71
CA ASP A 103 -4.86 -14.30 -3.05
C ASP A 103 -4.10 -13.99 -4.35
N ALA A 104 -4.29 -14.81 -5.38
CA ALA A 104 -3.64 -14.68 -6.69
C ALA A 104 -4.52 -13.97 -7.73
N ASN A 105 -5.77 -13.66 -7.39
CA ASN A 105 -6.76 -13.13 -8.31
C ASN A 105 -7.08 -11.67 -7.98
N TYR A 106 -7.59 -10.96 -8.98
CA TYR A 106 -8.03 -9.58 -8.87
C TYR A 106 -9.52 -9.52 -9.14
N TYR A 107 -10.23 -8.73 -8.34
CA TYR A 107 -11.68 -8.59 -8.43
C TYR A 107 -12.08 -7.12 -8.49
N SER A 108 -13.19 -6.85 -9.17
CA SER A 108 -13.99 -5.65 -8.99
C SER A 108 -15.18 -5.95 -8.09
N LEU A 109 -15.37 -5.17 -7.04
CA LEU A 109 -16.45 -5.37 -6.07
C LEU A 109 -17.47 -4.23 -6.14
N SER A 110 -18.74 -4.58 -5.97
CA SER A 110 -19.79 -3.62 -5.59
C SER A 110 -20.46 -4.09 -4.32
N MET A 111 -20.63 -3.17 -3.37
CA MET A 111 -21.24 -3.44 -2.08
C MET A 111 -22.35 -2.43 -1.80
N GLN A 112 -23.54 -2.92 -1.49
CA GLN A 112 -24.69 -2.09 -1.14
C GLN A 112 -24.74 -1.89 0.37
N LEU A 113 -24.85 -0.66 0.84
CA LEU A 113 -25.20 -0.39 2.24
C LEU A 113 -26.67 -0.78 2.47
N ILE A 114 -26.91 -1.67 3.41
CA ILE A 114 -28.22 -2.21 3.79
C ILE A 114 -28.57 -1.80 5.24
N PRO A 115 -29.85 -1.95 5.67
CA PRO A 115 -30.25 -1.64 7.03
C PRO A 115 -29.40 -2.36 8.08
N GLY A 116 -29.08 -1.66 9.17
CA GLY A 116 -28.15 -2.15 10.20
C GLY A 116 -26.70 -1.74 9.98
N ASP A 117 -26.45 -0.78 9.08
CA ASP A 117 -25.13 -0.22 8.76
C ASP A 117 -24.12 -1.28 8.29
N LEU A 118 -24.63 -2.25 7.50
CA LEU A 118 -23.85 -3.31 6.89
C LEU A 118 -23.69 -3.07 5.39
N PHE A 119 -22.51 -3.36 4.87
CA PHE A 119 -22.26 -3.46 3.44
C PHE A 119 -22.44 -4.91 3.01
N GLN A 120 -23.37 -5.16 2.10
CA GLN A 120 -23.54 -6.48 1.47
C GLN A 120 -22.84 -6.51 0.12
N LEU A 121 -21.99 -7.51 -0.11
CA LEU A 121 -21.39 -7.74 -1.41
C LEU A 121 -22.48 -8.14 -2.43
N THR A 122 -22.69 -7.32 -3.44
CA THR A 122 -23.71 -7.56 -4.48
C THR A 122 -23.11 -8.03 -5.81
N LEU A 123 -21.83 -7.69 -6.04
CA LEU A 123 -21.08 -8.09 -7.23
C LEU A 123 -19.62 -8.33 -6.86
N ALA A 124 -19.05 -9.41 -7.38
CA ALA A 124 -17.63 -9.67 -7.39
C ALA A 124 -17.26 -10.28 -8.75
N GLU A 125 -16.61 -9.49 -9.60
CA GLU A 125 -16.21 -9.91 -10.94
C GLU A 125 -14.70 -10.10 -10.99
N ASP A 126 -14.25 -11.25 -11.49
CA ASP A 126 -12.84 -11.45 -11.85
C ASP A 126 -12.45 -10.42 -12.90
N ILE A 127 -11.37 -9.66 -12.63
CA ILE A 127 -10.82 -8.72 -13.59
C ILE A 127 -9.44 -9.18 -14.07
N ALA A 128 -9.21 -9.00 -15.36
CA ALA A 128 -7.88 -9.17 -15.93
C ALA A 128 -7.09 -7.89 -15.69
N VAL A 129 -5.97 -7.99 -14.97
CA VAL A 129 -4.98 -6.92 -14.86
C VAL A 129 -3.98 -7.10 -16.00
N PRO A 130 -3.94 -6.20 -17.01
CA PRO A 130 -2.99 -6.29 -18.10
C PRO A 130 -1.55 -6.38 -17.57
N GLY A 131 -0.75 -7.25 -18.16
CA GLY A 131 0.65 -7.43 -17.78
C GLY A 131 0.90 -8.33 -16.57
N LEU A 132 -0.10 -8.59 -15.72
CA LEU A 132 0.02 -9.48 -14.56
C LEU A 132 0.45 -10.90 -14.97
N VAL A 133 -0.22 -11.48 -15.96
CA VAL A 133 0.07 -12.86 -16.40
C VAL A 133 1.47 -12.97 -16.99
N ALA A 134 1.88 -11.98 -17.79
CA ALA A 134 3.23 -11.90 -18.33
C ALA A 134 4.26 -11.74 -17.22
N TYR A 135 4.00 -10.87 -16.24
CA TYR A 135 4.86 -10.70 -15.07
C TYR A 135 5.03 -11.98 -14.27
N GLN A 136 3.92 -12.66 -13.95
CA GLN A 136 3.93 -13.93 -13.21
C GLN A 136 4.70 -15.04 -13.93
N SER A 137 4.55 -15.13 -15.24
CA SER A 137 5.18 -16.19 -16.04
C SER A 137 6.64 -15.92 -16.40
N LEU A 138 7.02 -14.66 -16.59
CA LEU A 138 8.33 -14.30 -17.16
C LEU A 138 9.26 -13.57 -16.19
N CYS A 139 8.73 -12.89 -15.16
CA CYS A 139 9.49 -11.97 -14.32
C CYS A 139 9.67 -12.46 -12.88
N VAL A 140 8.63 -13.05 -12.29
CA VAL A 140 8.57 -13.39 -10.85
C VAL A 140 9.73 -14.25 -10.36
N THR A 141 10.23 -15.17 -11.17
CA THR A 141 11.37 -16.03 -10.75
C THR A 141 12.59 -15.20 -10.37
N CYS A 142 12.87 -14.10 -11.08
CA CYS A 142 14.01 -13.23 -10.79
C CYS A 142 13.64 -12.05 -9.89
N HIS A 143 12.44 -11.49 -10.07
CA HIS A 143 12.03 -10.23 -9.47
C HIS A 143 11.09 -10.36 -8.27
N GLY A 144 10.56 -11.54 -7.99
CA GLY A 144 9.60 -11.77 -6.90
C GLY A 144 8.19 -11.31 -7.29
N ASN A 145 7.19 -11.75 -6.52
CA ASN A 145 5.79 -11.33 -6.73
C ASN A 145 5.54 -9.88 -6.33
N ASP A 146 6.41 -9.33 -5.49
CA ASP A 146 6.38 -8.00 -4.88
C ASP A 146 7.48 -7.09 -5.42
N GLY A 147 8.25 -7.54 -6.42
CA GLY A 147 9.37 -6.79 -6.96
C GLY A 147 10.60 -6.70 -6.06
N LEU A 148 10.61 -7.35 -4.89
CA LEU A 148 11.73 -7.27 -3.93
C LEU A 148 12.91 -8.21 -4.29
N GLY A 149 12.77 -8.99 -5.37
CA GLY A 149 13.73 -10.01 -5.77
C GLY A 149 13.19 -11.42 -5.52
N GLY A 150 13.33 -12.27 -6.53
CA GLY A 150 12.96 -13.69 -6.47
C GLY A 150 14.15 -14.57 -6.11
N THR A 151 14.20 -15.79 -6.65
CA THR A 151 15.31 -16.72 -6.40
C THR A 151 16.66 -16.21 -6.90
N SER A 152 16.65 -15.25 -7.83
CA SER A 152 17.84 -14.59 -8.37
C SER A 152 18.18 -13.26 -7.66
N ASN A 153 17.40 -12.87 -6.65
CA ASN A 153 17.58 -11.65 -5.85
C ASN A 153 17.69 -10.34 -6.66
N GLN A 154 16.99 -10.24 -7.81
CA GLN A 154 17.01 -9.05 -8.65
C GLN A 154 15.82 -8.15 -8.28
N SER A 155 16.04 -7.18 -7.41
CA SER A 155 14.99 -6.21 -7.05
C SER A 155 14.62 -5.29 -8.23
N LEU A 156 13.34 -4.92 -8.29
CA LEU A 156 12.82 -3.86 -9.16
C LEU A 156 12.80 -2.49 -8.46
N PHE A 157 13.10 -2.44 -7.15
CA PHE A 157 13.30 -1.18 -6.44
C PHE A 157 14.63 -0.54 -6.86
N ASP A 158 14.68 0.79 -6.89
CA ASP A 158 15.79 1.58 -7.47
C ASP A 158 16.04 1.31 -8.97
N CYS A 159 15.00 0.92 -9.71
CA CYS A 159 15.08 0.68 -11.15
C CYS A 159 15.23 1.99 -11.94
N SER A 160 16.44 2.25 -12.46
CA SER A 160 16.72 3.43 -13.30
C SER A 160 15.88 3.51 -14.59
N GLN A 161 15.36 2.37 -15.06
CA GLN A 161 14.54 2.28 -16.27
C GLN A 161 13.04 2.44 -16.00
N CYS A 162 12.63 2.51 -14.74
CA CYS A 162 11.23 2.49 -14.33
C CYS A 162 10.63 3.90 -14.13
N ALA A 163 11.34 4.93 -14.61
CA ALA A 163 10.92 6.33 -14.51
C ALA A 163 9.63 6.63 -15.30
N ASN A 164 9.35 5.88 -16.38
CA ASN A 164 8.10 5.94 -17.10
C ASN A 164 7.86 4.66 -17.92
N ILE A 165 6.61 4.47 -18.34
CA ILE A 165 6.14 3.28 -19.04
C ILE A 165 6.88 3.05 -20.36
N ASN A 166 7.17 4.10 -21.14
CA ASN A 166 7.84 3.96 -22.43
C ASN A 166 9.27 3.44 -22.27
N MET A 167 10.05 4.05 -21.37
CA MET A 167 11.40 3.58 -21.09
C MET A 167 11.43 2.13 -20.58
N LEU A 168 10.53 1.80 -19.65
CA LEU A 168 10.49 0.46 -19.08
C LEU A 168 10.04 -0.58 -20.12
N SER A 169 9.01 -0.28 -20.92
CA SER A 169 8.54 -1.19 -21.96
C SER A 169 9.59 -1.41 -23.06
N GLU A 170 10.31 -0.37 -23.49
CA GLU A 170 11.45 -0.50 -24.42
C GLU A 170 12.55 -1.37 -23.82
N TYR A 171 12.88 -1.16 -22.54
CA TYR A 171 13.87 -1.96 -21.83
C TYR A 171 13.45 -3.42 -21.73
N ILE A 172 12.18 -3.69 -21.38
CA ILE A 172 11.62 -5.03 -21.31
C ILE A 172 11.72 -5.70 -22.67
N ALA A 173 11.19 -5.08 -23.73
CA ALA A 173 11.19 -5.65 -25.08
C ALA A 173 12.60 -6.00 -25.60
N ALA A 174 13.61 -5.20 -25.24
CA ALA A 174 14.98 -5.40 -25.70
C ALA A 174 15.75 -6.42 -24.85
N ASN A 175 15.54 -6.44 -23.53
CA ASN A 175 16.46 -7.10 -22.58
C ASN A 175 15.80 -8.16 -21.69
N MET A 176 14.47 -8.22 -21.64
CA MET A 176 13.73 -9.11 -20.74
C MET A 176 12.69 -9.95 -21.48
N PRO A 177 12.47 -11.20 -21.06
CA PRO A 177 13.22 -11.91 -20.01
C PRO A 177 14.66 -12.25 -20.46
N LEU A 178 15.60 -12.34 -19.51
CA LEU A 178 17.02 -12.65 -19.81
C LEU A 178 17.22 -13.95 -20.61
N ALA A 179 16.33 -14.92 -20.44
CA ALA A 179 16.35 -16.19 -21.16
C ALA A 179 15.83 -16.08 -22.61
N GLY A 180 15.30 -14.93 -23.01
CA GLY A 180 14.85 -14.66 -24.37
C GLY A 180 13.92 -13.45 -24.44
N SER A 181 14.46 -12.27 -24.80
CA SER A 181 13.69 -11.02 -24.81
C SER A 181 12.54 -11.00 -25.81
N ALA A 182 12.64 -11.76 -26.89
CA ALA A 182 11.57 -11.95 -27.86
C ALA A 182 10.26 -12.54 -27.25
N ASN A 183 10.30 -13.09 -26.04
CA ASN A 183 9.13 -13.64 -25.36
C ASN A 183 8.18 -12.58 -24.80
N CYS A 184 8.60 -11.31 -24.68
CA CYS A 184 7.72 -10.23 -24.27
C CYS A 184 8.06 -8.93 -25.00
N VAL A 185 7.41 -8.73 -26.14
CA VAL A 185 7.55 -7.56 -27.01
C VAL A 185 6.18 -6.92 -27.25
N ASP A 186 6.17 -5.75 -27.89
CA ASP A 186 4.95 -5.02 -28.24
C ASP A 186 4.01 -4.83 -27.02
N GLU A 187 2.75 -5.25 -27.14
CA GLU A 187 1.72 -5.14 -26.10
C GLU A 187 2.13 -5.85 -24.79
N CYS A 188 2.81 -6.99 -24.86
CA CYS A 188 3.30 -7.68 -23.66
C CYS A 188 4.23 -6.78 -22.84
N ALA A 189 5.17 -6.10 -23.51
CA ALA A 189 6.15 -5.25 -22.84
C ALA A 189 5.50 -4.00 -22.26
N VAL A 190 4.54 -3.40 -22.98
CA VAL A 190 3.78 -2.22 -22.53
C VAL A 190 2.94 -2.56 -21.31
N ASP A 191 2.16 -3.64 -21.37
CA ASP A 191 1.28 -4.04 -20.27
C ASP A 191 2.07 -4.46 -19.04
N THR A 192 3.18 -5.19 -19.23
CA THR A 192 4.06 -5.58 -18.11
C THR A 192 4.72 -4.35 -17.47
N ALA A 193 5.15 -3.37 -18.27
CA ALA A 193 5.70 -2.11 -17.74
C ALA A 193 4.65 -1.33 -16.94
N ASN A 194 3.41 -1.23 -17.45
CA ASN A 194 2.29 -0.64 -16.74
C ASN A 194 2.04 -1.34 -15.39
N TYR A 195 1.97 -2.67 -15.39
CA TYR A 195 1.79 -3.46 -14.18
C TYR A 195 2.91 -3.20 -13.16
N ILE A 196 4.17 -3.23 -13.59
CA ILE A 196 5.31 -3.01 -12.69
C ILE A 196 5.26 -1.60 -12.06
N ILE A 197 4.96 -0.57 -12.86
CA ILE A 197 4.96 0.81 -12.36
C ILE A 197 3.79 1.06 -11.41
N ASN A 198 2.59 0.58 -11.77
CA ASN A 198 1.37 0.92 -11.06
C ASN A 198 1.06 -0.03 -9.89
N GLU A 199 1.32 -1.33 -10.06
CA GLU A 199 0.89 -2.35 -9.09
C GLU A 199 2.01 -2.81 -8.15
N ILE A 200 3.26 -2.84 -8.62
CA ILE A 200 4.41 -3.17 -7.77
C ILE A 200 4.91 -1.94 -7.01
N ASN A 201 4.49 -0.73 -7.46
CA ASN A 201 4.75 0.55 -6.82
C ASN A 201 6.24 0.77 -6.49
N ILE A 202 7.09 0.53 -7.47
CA ILE A 202 8.55 0.67 -7.38
C ILE A 202 9.05 2.14 -7.41
N GLY A 203 8.13 3.11 -7.36
CA GLY A 203 8.43 4.54 -7.40
C GLY A 203 8.85 5.09 -6.04
N ASN A 204 10.12 5.46 -5.92
CA ASN A 204 10.73 6.30 -4.85
C ASN A 204 10.87 5.72 -3.44
N ASN A 205 10.59 4.44 -3.20
CA ASN A 205 10.81 3.84 -1.89
C ASN A 205 12.10 3.04 -1.83
N SER A 206 12.98 3.40 -0.90
CA SER A 206 14.08 2.56 -0.48
C SER A 206 13.53 1.23 0.02
N ILE A 207 14.18 0.12 -0.35
CA ILE A 207 13.90 -1.25 0.09
C ILE A 207 13.34 -1.25 1.53
N PRO A 208 12.10 -1.73 1.77
CA PRO A 208 11.64 -1.97 3.13
C PRO A 208 12.67 -2.86 3.79
N THR A 209 13.30 -2.38 4.87
CA THR A 209 14.31 -3.17 5.58
C THR A 209 13.68 -4.52 5.94
N GLN A 210 14.11 -5.58 5.27
CA GLN A 210 13.81 -6.94 5.71
C GLN A 210 14.41 -7.07 7.11
N ASP A 211 13.54 -7.08 8.13
CA ASP A 211 13.96 -7.52 9.45
C ASP A 211 14.39 -9.00 9.32
N PRO A 212 15.56 -9.37 9.85
CA PRO A 212 16.12 -10.72 9.72
C PRO A 212 15.30 -11.81 10.42
#